data_AF-A0A965AE90-F1
#
_entry.id   AF-A0A965AE90-F1
#
_cell.length_a   1.000
_cell.length_b   1.000
_cell.length_c   1.000
_cell.angle_alpha   90.00
_cell.angle_beta   90.00
_cell.angle_gamma   90.00
#
_symmetry.space_group_name_H-M   'P 1'
#
loop_
_entity.id
_entity.type
_entity.pdbx_description
1 polymer ?
#
loop_
_entity_poly.entity_id
_entity_poly.type
_entity_poly.pdbx_seq_one_letter_code
_entity_poly.pdbx_strand_id
1 'polypeptide(L)'
;MAKKYNVYGIGNAIVDIITEVEHDFFEKNEVEKGVMTLVDEKRQQHLMKAINMSKSRLSGGGSAGNTVTAINQFGGKSFYSCLVAKDELGKFFLEDLKQNG
;
A
#
# COMPACT_ATOMS: atom_id res chain seq x y z
N MET A 1 -23.33 10.55 -24.65
CA MET A 1 -23.30 10.68 -23.17
C MET A 1 -21.86 10.85 -22.73
N ALA A 2 -21.57 11.77 -21.79
CA ALA A 2 -20.24 11.85 -21.18
C ALA A 2 -20.00 10.62 -20.28
N LYS A 3 -18.78 10.07 -20.27
CA LYS A 3 -18.40 8.96 -19.38
C LYS A 3 -18.39 9.45 -17.93
N LYS A 4 -18.86 8.61 -16.99
CA LYS A 4 -18.91 8.93 -15.56
C LYS A 4 -17.51 9.12 -14.95
N TYR A 5 -16.55 8.29 -15.39
CA TYR A 5 -15.16 8.31 -14.96
C TYR A 5 -14.23 8.45 -16.18
N ASN A 6 -13.11 9.15 -16.01
CA ASN A 6 -12.03 9.24 -16.98
C ASN A 6 -11.15 7.98 -16.94
N VAL A 7 -10.92 7.44 -15.73
CA VAL A 7 -10.07 6.27 -15.51
C VAL A 7 -10.77 5.27 -14.59
N TYR A 8 -10.67 3.99 -14.93
CA TYR A 8 -11.06 2.87 -14.08
C TYR A 8 -9.80 2.10 -13.73
N GLY A 9 -9.48 2.02 -12.44
CA GLY A 9 -8.33 1.29 -11.90
C GLY A 9 -8.78 0.00 -11.22
N ILE A 10 -7.96 -1.03 -11.33
CA ILE A 10 -8.06 -2.28 -10.57
C ILE A 10 -6.69 -2.64 -10.03
N GLY A 11 -6.63 -3.10 -8.78
CA GLY A 11 -5.39 -3.56 -8.19
C GLY A 11 -5.54 -4.03 -6.75
N ASN A 12 -4.42 -4.50 -6.22
CA ASN A 12 -4.35 -4.96 -4.84
C ASN A 12 -4.41 -3.76 -3.89
N ALA A 13 -5.33 -3.80 -2.94
CA ALA A 13 -5.31 -2.90 -1.80
C ALA A 13 -4.19 -3.36 -0.86
N ILE A 14 -3.21 -2.48 -0.65
CA ILE A 14 -2.04 -2.75 0.19
C ILE A 14 -1.93 -1.60 1.19
N VAL A 15 -1.71 -1.93 2.45
CA VAL A 15 -1.30 -0.95 3.46
C VAL A 15 0.22 -0.95 3.50
N ASP A 16 0.82 0.19 3.17
CA ASP A 16 2.27 0.34 3.21
C ASP A 16 2.70 0.59 4.66
N ILE A 17 3.62 -0.24 5.14
CA ILE A 17 4.31 -0.07 6.43
C ILE A 17 5.70 0.43 6.13
N ILE A 18 5.92 1.73 6.38
CA ILE A 18 7.15 2.41 6.02
C ILE A 18 7.97 2.60 7.29
N THR A 19 9.19 2.08 7.30
CA THR A 19 10.08 2.10 8.46
C THR A 19 11.50 2.39 8.02
N GLU A 20 12.21 3.22 8.77
CA GLU A 20 13.61 3.51 8.51
C GLU A 20 14.48 2.41 9.13
N VAL A 21 15.44 1.90 8.36
CA VAL A 21 16.35 0.83 8.76
C VAL A 21 17.78 1.18 8.41
N GLU A 22 18.72 0.64 9.17
CA GLU A 22 20.15 0.70 8.86
C GLU A 22 20.49 -0.18 7.66
N HIS A 23 21.60 0.11 6.97
CA HIS A 23 21.93 -0.60 5.73
C HIS A 23 22.20 -2.11 5.96
N ASP A 24 22.70 -2.49 7.13
CA ASP A 24 22.94 -3.89 7.49
C ASP A 24 21.66 -4.72 7.64
N PHE A 25 20.49 -4.07 7.76
CA PHE A 25 19.19 -4.74 7.81
C PHE A 25 18.95 -5.60 6.57
N PHE A 26 19.32 -5.10 5.39
CA PHE A 26 19.10 -5.79 4.11
C PHE A 26 19.81 -7.14 4.06
N GLU A 27 21.10 -7.18 4.44
CA GLU A 27 21.87 -8.42 4.48
C GLU A 27 21.38 -9.36 5.60
N LYS A 28 21.22 -8.83 6.82
CA LYS A 28 20.79 -9.62 7.99
C LYS A 28 19.43 -10.30 7.81
N ASN A 29 18.55 -9.64 7.07
CA ASN A 29 17.21 -10.14 6.84
C ASN A 29 17.04 -10.70 5.44
N GLU A 30 18.08 -10.87 4.60
CA GLU A 30 17.94 -11.42 3.23
C GLU A 30 16.94 -10.64 2.35
N VAL A 31 17.01 -9.31 2.37
CA VAL A 31 16.18 -8.42 1.55
C VAL A 31 17.05 -7.78 0.47
N GLU A 32 16.74 -8.05 -0.80
CA GLU A 32 17.39 -7.36 -1.91
C GLU A 32 16.90 -5.90 -1.99
N LYS A 33 17.85 -4.96 -2.10
CA LYS A 33 17.56 -3.53 -2.05
C LYS A 33 17.00 -3.03 -3.39
N GLY A 34 15.90 -2.30 -3.33
CA GLY A 34 15.33 -1.59 -4.49
C GLY A 34 14.38 -2.40 -5.36
N VAL A 35 13.99 -3.60 -4.93
CA VAL A 35 13.05 -4.47 -5.64
C VAL A 35 11.79 -4.74 -4.81
N MET A 36 10.69 -5.07 -5.50
CA MET A 36 9.49 -5.62 -4.86
C MET A 36 9.62 -7.13 -4.84
N THR A 37 9.51 -7.73 -3.65
CA THR A 37 9.55 -9.18 -3.47
C THR A 37 8.24 -9.65 -2.85
N LEU A 38 7.54 -10.56 -3.53
CA LEU A 38 6.41 -11.27 -2.92
C LEU A 38 6.94 -12.26 -1.88
N VAL A 39 6.34 -12.27 -0.71
CA VAL A 39 6.73 -13.14 0.40
C VAL A 39 5.53 -13.94 0.90
N ASP A 40 5.79 -15.12 1.43
CA ASP A 40 4.77 -15.89 2.15
C ASP A 40 4.51 -15.31 3.55
N GLU A 41 3.49 -15.83 4.23
CA GLU A 41 3.09 -15.38 5.55
C GLU A 41 4.21 -15.52 6.59
N LYS A 42 4.97 -16.62 6.55
CA LYS A 42 6.05 -16.88 7.52
C LYS A 42 7.14 -15.82 7.39
N ARG A 43 7.52 -15.50 6.16
CA ARG A 43 8.52 -14.48 5.85
C ARG A 43 8.01 -13.08 6.17
N GLN A 44 6.75 -12.78 5.88
CA GLN A 44 6.11 -11.53 6.28
C GLN A 44 6.17 -11.35 7.80
N GLN A 45 5.77 -12.35 8.58
CA GLN A 45 5.80 -12.29 10.05
C GLN A 45 7.24 -12.13 10.60
N HIS A 46 8.23 -12.75 9.96
CA HIS A 46 9.64 -12.57 10.33
C HIS A 46 10.08 -11.11 10.16
N LEU A 47 9.84 -10.51 8.99
CA LEU A 47 10.20 -9.11 8.72
C LEU A 47 9.44 -8.14 9.62
N MET A 48 8.16 -8.40 9.88
CA MET A 48 7.33 -7.61 10.79
C MET A 48 7.86 -7.59 12.24
N LYS A 49 8.51 -8.67 12.68
CA LYS A 49 9.19 -8.75 13.99
C LYS A 49 10.57 -8.08 13.98
N ALA A 50 11.21 -8.00 12.82
CA ALA A 50 12.54 -7.41 12.67
C ALA A 50 12.51 -5.87 12.62
N ILE A 51 11.36 -5.28 12.28
CA ILE A 51 11.17 -3.82 12.22
C ILE A 51 10.58 -3.26 13.53
N ASN A 52 10.83 -1.99 13.80
CA ASN A 52 10.24 -1.29 14.94
C ASN A 52 8.90 -0.64 14.56
N MET A 53 7.78 -1.35 14.77
CA MET A 53 6.45 -0.86 14.44
C MET A 53 6.07 0.48 15.10
N SER A 54 6.61 0.78 16.29
CA SER A 54 6.31 2.05 16.99
C SER A 54 6.90 3.28 16.28
N LYS A 55 7.89 3.08 15.42
CA LYS A 55 8.51 4.11 14.58
C LYS A 55 8.07 4.04 13.12
N SER A 56 7.22 3.07 12.77
CA SER A 56 6.73 2.90 11.42
C SER A 56 5.56 3.83 11.14
N ARG A 57 5.46 4.29 9.89
CA ARG A 57 4.29 5.00 9.38
C ARG A 57 3.43 4.03 8.56
N LEU A 58 2.11 4.12 8.74
CA LEU A 58 1.13 3.45 7.90
C LEU A 58 0.60 4.42 6.83
N SER A 59 0.33 3.90 5.64
CA SER A 59 -0.33 4.62 4.55
C SER A 59 -1.16 3.66 3.72
N GLY A 60 -2.26 4.14 3.13
CA GLY A 60 -2.84 3.45 1.98
C GLY A 60 -1.80 3.42 0.85
N GLY A 61 -1.67 2.27 0.20
CA GLY A 61 -0.68 2.04 -0.84
C GLY A 61 -1.26 1.25 -2.01
N GLY A 62 -0.40 0.43 -2.60
CA GLY A 62 -0.71 -0.31 -3.83
C GLY A 62 -0.55 0.57 -5.07
N SER A 63 0.19 0.06 -6.05
CA SER A 63 0.58 0.83 -7.25
C SER A 63 -0.62 1.40 -8.03
N ALA A 64 -1.64 0.56 -8.26
CA ALA A 64 -2.87 1.01 -8.90
C ALA A 64 -3.58 2.04 -8.02
N GLY A 65 -3.80 1.73 -6.74
CA GLY A 65 -4.42 2.63 -5.74
C GLY A 65 -3.82 4.03 -5.76
N ASN A 66 -2.50 4.14 -5.61
CA ASN A 66 -1.76 5.40 -5.65
C ASN A 66 -2.00 6.18 -6.95
N THR A 67 -2.06 5.48 -8.10
CA THR A 67 -2.32 6.10 -9.40
C THR A 67 -3.73 6.69 -9.47
N VAL A 68 -4.75 5.95 -9.00
CA VAL A 68 -6.16 6.41 -9.00
C VAL A 68 -6.35 7.60 -8.07
N THR A 69 -5.73 7.55 -6.88
CA THR A 69 -5.69 8.66 -5.92
C THR A 69 -5.05 9.90 -6.53
N ALA A 70 -3.89 9.78 -7.19
CA ALA A 70 -3.23 10.90 -7.84
C ALA A 70 -4.11 11.53 -8.95
N ILE A 71 -4.80 10.71 -9.74
CA ILE A 71 -5.74 11.20 -10.76
C ILE A 71 -6.86 12.04 -10.12
N ASN A 72 -7.45 11.58 -9.02
CA ASN A 72 -8.47 12.35 -8.30
C ASN A 72 -7.90 13.66 -7.74
N GLN A 73 -6.70 13.64 -7.16
CA GLN A 73 -6.04 14.84 -6.65
C GLN A 73 -5.71 15.87 -7.74
N PHE A 74 -5.45 15.42 -8.97
CA PHE A 74 -5.26 16.30 -10.13
C PHE A 74 -6.58 16.75 -10.80
N GLY A 75 -7.73 16.44 -10.21
CA GLY A 75 -9.06 16.88 -10.69
C GLY A 75 -9.70 15.96 -11.73
N GLY A 76 -9.08 14.81 -12.02
CA GLY A 76 -9.68 13.76 -12.83
C GLY A 76 -10.79 13.02 -12.07
N LYS A 77 -11.70 12.37 -12.80
CA LYS A 77 -12.71 11.47 -12.20
C LYS A 77 -12.24 10.04 -12.35
N SER A 78 -12.01 9.35 -11.25
CA SER A 78 -11.56 7.96 -11.30
C SER A 78 -12.43 7.03 -10.45
N PHE A 79 -12.33 5.74 -10.73
CA PHE A 79 -12.98 4.69 -9.95
C PHE A 79 -11.98 3.57 -9.70
N TYR A 80 -11.95 3.03 -8.48
CA TYR A 80 -11.03 1.97 -8.09
C TYR A 80 -11.78 0.73 -7.61
N SER A 81 -11.44 -0.44 -8.17
CA SER A 81 -11.85 -1.73 -7.65
C SER A 81 -10.67 -2.44 -6.99
N CYS A 82 -10.86 -2.83 -5.74
CA CYS A 82 -9.91 -3.60 -4.96
C CYS A 82 -10.64 -4.52 -3.98
N LEU A 83 -9.91 -5.47 -3.40
CA LEU A 83 -10.40 -6.35 -2.35
C LEU A 83 -9.68 -6.04 -1.05
N VAL A 84 -10.44 -5.84 0.02
CA VAL A 84 -9.95 -5.73 1.39
C VAL A 84 -10.64 -6.75 2.28
N ALA A 85 -9.94 -7.24 3.29
CA ALA A 85 -10.53 -8.06 4.33
C ALA A 85 -11.34 -7.19 5.31
N LYS A 86 -12.23 -7.84 6.08
CA LYS A 86 -13.00 -7.18 7.15
C LYS A 86 -12.18 -7.12 8.45
N ASP A 87 -11.01 -6.48 8.38
CA ASP A 87 -10.08 -6.29 9.49
C ASP A 87 -9.66 -4.82 9.63
N GLU A 88 -8.81 -4.52 10.61
CA GLU A 88 -8.38 -3.16 10.90
C GLU A 88 -7.55 -2.54 9.77
N LEU A 89 -6.73 -3.34 9.06
CA LEU A 89 -5.94 -2.84 7.93
C LEU A 89 -6.84 -2.55 6.72
N GLY A 90 -7.86 -3.37 6.47
CA GLY A 90 -8.86 -3.14 5.45
C GLY A 90 -9.70 -1.90 5.73
N LYS A 91 -10.11 -1.68 6.99
CA LYS A 91 -10.79 -0.43 7.40
C LYS A 91 -9.88 0.78 7.18
N PHE A 92 -8.65 0.71 7.68
CA PHE A 92 -7.66 1.78 7.52
C PHE A 92 -7.42 2.12 6.04
N PHE A 93 -7.23 1.12 5.18
CA PHE A 93 -7.05 1.33 3.74
C PHE A 93 -8.23 2.08 3.11
N LEU A 94 -9.46 1.70 3.45
CA LEU A 94 -10.65 2.36 2.91
C LEU A 94 -10.83 3.79 3.43
N GLU A 95 -10.46 4.06 4.68
CA GLU A 95 -10.49 5.41 5.26
C GLU A 95 -9.43 6.32 4.64
N ASP A 96 -8.20 5.81 4.49
CA ASP A 96 -7.10 6.53 3.85
C ASP A 96 -7.39 6.83 2.38
N LEU A 97 -7.92 5.84 1.64
CA LEU A 97 -8.33 6.03 0.25
C LEU A 97 -9.38 7.15 0.13
N LYS A 98 -10.44 7.12 0.96
CA LYS A 98 -11.50 8.16 0.94
C LYS A 98 -11.00 9.54 1.34
N GLN A 99 -10.02 9.63 2.23
CA GLN A 99 -9.46 10.89 2.69
C GLN A 99 -8.58 11.53 1.61
N ASN A 100 -7.83 10.70 0.87
CA ASN A 100 -6.83 11.17 -0.10
C ASN A 100 -7.35 11.22 -1.55
N GLY A 101 -8.46 10.58 -1.90
CA GLY A 101 -8.95 10.47 -3.28
C GLY A 101 -10.42 10.08 -3.43
#